data_AF-A0A973JPZ0-F1
#
_entry.id   AF-A0A973JPZ0-F1
#
_cell.length_a   1.000
_cell.length_b   1.000
_cell.length_c   1.000
_cell.angle_alpha   90.00
_cell.angle_beta   90.00
_cell.angle_gamma   90.00
#
_symmetry.space_group_name_H-M   'P 1'
#
loop_
_entity.id
_entity.type
_entity.pdbx_description
1 polymer ?
#
loop_
_entity_poly.entity_id
_entity_poly.type
_entity_poly.pdbx_seq_one_letter_code
_entity_poly.pdbx_strand_id
1 'polypeptide(L)'
;MKNIKTTTAIILTAALISVAVGWRVINHEYAIAPNLEIVTTVSVIAAIVLGTRAALAVPLITMIASDLIIGNSSIFIYTWSSFALIGLGALVLKKLNAKPGRQIATSFGFAIASSFAFFAITNFGVWAQGWYPSTLAGLTQCY
;
A
#
# COMPACT_ATOMS: atom_id res chain seq x y z
N MET A 1 16.55 12.31 12.66
CA MET A 1 15.08 12.25 12.68
C MET A 1 14.61 13.15 13.81
N LYS A 2 13.70 14.11 13.56
CA LYS A 2 13.12 14.94 14.64
C LYS A 2 12.37 14.03 15.61
N ASN A 3 12.61 14.19 16.91
CA ASN A 3 11.84 13.50 17.95
C ASN A 3 10.43 14.11 17.99
N ILE A 4 9.52 13.53 17.20
CA ILE A 4 8.09 13.88 17.22
C ILE A 4 7.53 13.32 18.53
N LYS A 5 6.79 14.15 19.28
CA LYS A 5 6.09 13.69 20.49
C LYS A 5 5.09 12.59 20.11
N THR A 6 4.98 11.56 20.94
CA THR A 6 4.09 10.41 20.70
C THR A 6 2.66 10.81 20.37
N THR A 7 2.12 11.80 21.08
CA THR A 7 0.77 12.34 20.82
C THR A 7 0.67 12.93 19.41
N THR A 8 1.65 13.71 18.97
CA THR A 8 1.68 14.28 17.61
C THR A 8 1.80 13.19 16.55
N ALA A 9 2.59 12.15 16.79
CA ALA A 9 2.72 11.02 15.86
C ALA A 9 1.39 10.27 15.70
N ILE A 10 0.66 10.05 16.79
CA ILE A 10 -0.68 9.42 16.77
C ILE A 10 -1.66 10.29 15.97
N ILE A 11 -1.72 11.59 16.27
CA ILE A 11 -2.61 12.53 15.56
C ILE A 11 -2.32 12.54 14.06
N LEU A 12 -1.04 12.62 13.66
CA LEU A 12 -0.65 12.59 12.25
C LEU A 12 -1.01 11.26 11.59
N THR A 13 -0.81 10.13 12.28
CA THR A 13 -1.18 8.80 11.77
C THR A 13 -2.69 8.74 11.50
N ALA A 14 -3.50 9.15 12.48
CA ALA A 14 -4.95 9.17 12.36
C ALA A 14 -5.41 10.11 11.23
N ALA A 15 -4.84 11.31 11.14
CA ALA A 15 -5.16 12.27 10.08
C ALA A 15 -4.86 11.71 8.68
N LEU A 16 -3.69 11.10 8.50
CA LEU A 16 -3.29 10.47 7.23
C LEU A 16 -4.26 9.35 6.81
N ILE A 17 -4.62 8.47 7.75
CA ILE A 17 -5.58 7.39 7.51
C ILE A 17 -6.95 7.98 7.15
N SER A 18 -7.46 8.93 7.94
CA SER A 18 -8.78 9.54 7.71
C SER A 18 -8.87 10.22 6.35
N VAL A 19 -7.82 10.93 5.92
CA VAL A 19 -7.78 11.56 4.59
C VAL A 19 -7.79 10.51 3.49
N ALA A 20 -7.01 9.43 3.61
CA ALA A 20 -6.94 8.38 2.60
C ALA A 20 -8.24 7.57 2.50
N VAL A 21 -8.84 7.23 3.63
CA VAL A 21 -10.15 6.56 3.69
C VAL A 21 -11.24 7.46 3.12
N GLY A 22 -11.28 8.73 3.53
CA GLY A 22 -12.24 9.71 3.03
C GLY A 22 -12.15 9.89 1.52
N TRP A 23 -10.93 10.01 0.99
CA TRP A 23 -10.72 10.06 -0.46
C TRP A 23 -11.25 8.80 -1.16
N ARG A 24 -10.89 7.60 -0.68
CA ARG A 24 -11.36 6.34 -1.29
C ARG A 24 -12.88 6.24 -1.31
N VAL A 25 -13.54 6.57 -0.19
CA VAL A 25 -15.01 6.52 -0.08
C VAL A 25 -15.65 7.54 -1.03
N ILE A 26 -15.22 8.79 -1.00
CA ILE A 26 -15.76 9.85 -1.89
C ILE A 26 -15.52 9.49 -3.35
N ASN A 27 -14.32 9.03 -3.69
CA ASN A 27 -13.97 8.69 -5.07
C ASN A 27 -14.77 7.48 -5.57
N HIS A 28 -15.04 6.50 -4.70
CA HIS A 28 -15.89 5.36 -5.03
C HIS A 28 -17.34 5.79 -5.28
N GLU A 29 -17.92 6.61 -4.40
CA GLU A 29 -19.33 7.03 -4.50
C GLU A 29 -19.58 7.98 -5.67
N TYR A 30 -18.69 8.95 -5.90
CA TYR A 30 -18.91 10.04 -6.85
C TYR A 30 -18.09 9.93 -8.13
N ALA A 31 -17.23 8.90 -8.25
CA ALA A 31 -16.37 8.67 -9.42
C ALA A 31 -15.57 9.91 -9.87
N ILE A 32 -15.14 10.74 -8.91
CA ILE A 32 -14.48 12.05 -9.18
C ILE A 32 -13.20 11.84 -10.01
N ALA A 33 -12.40 10.84 -9.65
CA ALA A 33 -11.18 10.44 -10.33
C ALA A 33 -10.96 8.92 -10.17
N PRO A 34 -11.64 8.07 -10.97
CA PRO A 34 -11.75 6.62 -10.75
C PRO A 34 -10.41 5.86 -10.64
N ASN A 35 -9.35 6.43 -11.22
CA ASN A 35 -8.01 5.83 -11.24
C ASN A 35 -7.00 6.51 -10.32
N LEU A 36 -7.43 7.51 -9.54
CA LEU A 36 -6.56 8.24 -8.63
C LEU A 36 -6.65 7.63 -7.22
N GLU A 37 -5.63 6.86 -6.85
CA GLU A 37 -5.48 6.30 -5.51
C GLU A 37 -4.36 7.00 -4.74
N ILE A 38 -4.69 7.52 -3.55
CA ILE A 38 -3.73 8.30 -2.73
C ILE A 38 -3.07 7.47 -1.63
N VAL A 39 -3.46 6.20 -1.45
CA VAL A 39 -2.96 5.31 -0.39
C VAL A 39 -1.44 5.20 -0.42
N THR A 40 -0.86 5.04 -1.62
CA THR A 40 0.60 4.94 -1.80
C THR A 40 1.30 6.22 -1.38
N THR A 41 0.80 7.38 -1.80
CA THR A 41 1.36 8.69 -1.42
C THR A 41 1.31 8.91 0.08
N VAL A 42 0.17 8.62 0.70
CA VAL A 42 -0.02 8.73 2.16
C VAL A 42 0.90 7.78 2.92
N SER A 43 1.14 6.57 2.39
CA SER A 43 2.06 5.60 2.96
C SER A 43 3.52 6.06 2.92
N VAL A 44 3.94 6.68 1.81
CA VAL A 44 5.28 7.28 1.68
C VAL A 44 5.44 8.45 2.65
N ILE A 45 4.44 9.33 2.76
CA ILE A 45 4.45 10.43 3.73
C ILE A 45 4.57 9.90 5.16
N ALA A 46 3.76 8.89 5.51
CA ALA A 46 3.83 8.23 6.81
C ALA A 46 5.23 7.64 7.07
N ALA A 47 5.84 6.99 6.07
CA ALA A 47 7.18 6.43 6.18
C ALA A 47 8.25 7.49 6.49
N ILE A 48 8.16 8.66 5.83
CA ILE A 48 9.12 9.75 5.96
C ILE A 48 8.95 10.47 7.30
N VAL A 49 7.71 10.78 7.68
CA VAL A 49 7.40 11.61 8.85
C VAL A 49 7.37 10.80 10.15
N LEU A 50 6.73 9.63 10.13
CA LEU A 50 6.45 8.80 11.32
C LEU A 50 7.36 7.58 11.41
N GLY A 51 8.12 7.30 10.35
CA GLY A 51 9.05 6.18 10.25
C GLY A 51 8.44 4.93 9.64
N THR A 52 9.30 3.96 9.37
CA THR A 52 9.00 2.75 8.57
C THR A 52 7.89 1.87 9.15
N ARG A 53 7.61 1.92 10.46
CA ARG A 53 6.48 1.17 11.04
C ARG A 53 5.14 1.74 10.58
N ALA A 54 5.04 3.07 10.45
CA ALA A 54 3.84 3.71 9.92
C ALA A 54 3.66 3.41 8.43
N ALA A 55 4.74 3.17 7.68
CA ALA A 55 4.70 2.75 6.29
C ALA A 55 3.99 1.39 6.07
N LEU A 56 3.94 0.54 7.10
CA LEU A 56 3.18 -0.72 7.09
C LEU A 56 1.76 -0.49 7.61
N ALA A 57 1.62 0.18 8.76
CA ALA A 57 0.33 0.33 9.43
C ALA A 57 -0.66 1.22 8.65
N VAL A 58 -0.20 2.36 8.13
CA VAL A 58 -1.06 3.34 7.46
C VAL A 58 -1.74 2.78 6.20
N PRO A 59 -1.03 2.18 5.22
CA PRO A 59 -1.71 1.60 4.05
C PRO A 59 -2.67 0.47 4.44
N LEU A 60 -2.25 -0.44 5.31
CA LEU A 60 -3.08 -1.59 5.69
C LEU A 60 -4.36 -1.16 6.41
N ILE A 61 -4.25 -0.27 7.41
CA ILE A 61 -5.42 0.23 8.12
C ILE A 61 -6.32 1.01 7.17
N THR A 62 -5.76 1.83 6.28
CA THR A 62 -6.52 2.55 5.26
C THR A 62 -7.32 1.59 4.39
N MET A 63 -6.66 0.58 3.80
CA MET A 63 -7.32 -0.39 2.92
C MET A 63 -8.42 -1.15 3.66
N ILE A 64 -8.12 -1.71 4.83
CA ILE A 64 -9.09 -2.46 5.63
C ILE A 64 -10.28 -1.58 6.00
N ALA A 65 -10.04 -0.37 6.52
CA ALA A 65 -11.09 0.53 6.94
C ALA A 65 -11.98 0.96 5.76
N SER A 66 -11.38 1.35 4.62
CA SER A 66 -12.16 1.73 3.45
C SER A 66 -12.95 0.57 2.86
N ASP A 67 -12.35 -0.63 2.80
CA ASP A 67 -12.98 -1.81 2.20
C ASP A 67 -14.16 -2.30 3.05
N LEU A 68 -14.11 -2.11 4.39
CA LEU A 68 -15.24 -2.37 5.28
C LEU A 68 -16.39 -1.38 5.10
N ILE A 69 -16.12 -0.16 4.64
CA ILE A 69 -17.14 0.87 4.39
C ILE A 69 -17.78 0.69 3.01
N ILE A 70 -16.94 0.52 1.99
CA ILE A 70 -17.34 0.48 0.58
C ILE A 70 -17.86 -0.92 0.18
N GLY A 71 -17.42 -1.96 0.89
CA GLY A 71 -17.55 -3.35 0.47
C GLY A 71 -16.38 -3.76 -0.43
N ASN A 72 -15.97 -5.02 -0.33
CA ASN A 72 -14.91 -5.58 -1.18
C ASN A 72 -15.21 -7.05 -1.50
N SER A 73 -14.65 -7.53 -2.60
CA SER A 73 -14.64 -8.95 -2.97
C SER A 73 -13.45 -9.67 -2.32
N SER A 74 -13.38 -11.00 -2.48
CA SER A 74 -12.24 -11.80 -2.00
C SER A 74 -10.87 -11.42 -2.61
N ILE A 75 -10.83 -10.47 -3.56
CA ILE A 75 -9.60 -9.84 -4.04
C ILE A 75 -8.77 -9.20 -2.91
N PHE A 76 -9.40 -8.84 -1.78
CA PHE A 76 -8.72 -8.28 -0.61
C PHE A 76 -7.56 -9.19 -0.12
N ILE A 77 -7.68 -10.51 -0.31
CA ILE A 77 -6.64 -11.47 0.07
C ILE A 77 -5.32 -11.13 -0.65
N TYR A 78 -5.38 -10.73 -1.91
CA TYR A 78 -4.22 -10.40 -2.73
C TYR A 78 -3.74 -8.97 -2.50
N THR A 79 -4.64 -8.01 -2.37
CA THR A 79 -4.26 -6.60 -2.17
C THR A 79 -3.70 -6.37 -0.76
N TRP A 80 -4.36 -6.86 0.29
CA TRP A 80 -3.91 -6.69 1.68
C TRP A 80 -2.62 -7.45 1.95
N SER A 81 -2.48 -8.68 1.43
CA SER A 81 -1.23 -9.43 1.57
C SER A 81 -0.07 -8.74 0.85
N SER A 82 -0.29 -8.15 -0.33
CA SER A 82 0.74 -7.38 -1.04
C SER A 82 1.21 -6.18 -0.21
N PHE A 83 0.28 -5.39 0.34
CA PHE A 83 0.65 -4.27 1.23
C PHE A 83 1.40 -4.76 2.48
N ALA A 84 0.97 -5.87 3.08
CA ALA A 84 1.63 -6.44 4.25
C ALA A 84 3.05 -6.92 3.92
N LEU A 85 3.24 -7.67 2.82
CA LEU A 85 4.54 -8.15 2.37
C LEU A 85 5.49 -7.00 2.06
N ILE A 86 5.02 -5.97 1.36
CA ILE A 86 5.83 -4.80 1.02
C ILE A 86 6.23 -4.03 2.30
N GLY A 87 5.29 -3.80 3.23
CA GLY A 87 5.61 -3.11 4.47
C GLY A 87 6.57 -3.91 5.37
N LEU A 88 6.42 -5.24 5.44
CA LEU A 88 7.37 -6.12 6.14
C LEU A 88 8.74 -6.09 5.48
N GLY A 89 8.80 -6.15 4.14
CA GLY A 89 10.02 -6.02 3.36
C GLY A 89 10.73 -4.69 3.63
N ALA A 90 9.99 -3.59 3.74
CA ALA A 90 10.56 -2.28 4.08
C ALA A 90 11.17 -2.25 5.50
N LEU A 91 10.55 -2.93 6.47
CA LEU A 91 11.10 -3.07 7.82
C LEU A 91 12.39 -3.89 7.85
N VAL A 92 12.46 -4.98 7.08
CA VAL A 92 13.66 -5.80 6.92
C VAL A 92 14.76 -5.00 6.23
N LEU A 93 14.44 -4.32 5.12
CA LEU A 93 15.37 -3.49 4.36
C LEU A 93 16.02 -2.41 5.24
N LYS A 94 15.24 -1.77 6.12
CA LYS A 94 15.76 -0.77 7.07
C LYS A 94 16.74 -1.38 8.07
N LYS A 95 16.52 -2.61 8.53
CA LYS A 95 17.44 -3.30 9.44
C LYS A 95 18.76 -3.67 8.74
N LEU A 96 18.70 -4.04 7.46
CA LEU A 96 19.87 -4.46 6.69
C LEU A 96 20.71 -3.27 6.20
N ASN A 97 20.09 -2.13 5.90
CA ASN A 97 20.77 -0.95 5.33
C ASN A 97 21.26 0.04 6.40
N ALA A 98 22.16 -0.41 7.27
CA ALA A 98 22.77 0.44 8.30
C ALA A 98 23.76 1.51 7.76
N LYS A 99 24.14 1.44 6.48
CA LYS A 99 25.11 2.36 5.85
C LYS A 99 24.39 3.43 4.99
N PRO A 100 24.55 4.73 5.30
CA PRO A 100 23.82 5.82 4.61
C PRO A 100 24.06 5.87 3.10
N GLY A 101 25.28 5.60 2.65
CA GLY A 101 25.67 5.72 1.23
C GLY A 101 25.00 4.72 0.28
N ARG A 102 24.54 3.56 0.77
CA ARG A 102 23.78 2.59 -0.05
C ARG A 102 22.27 2.73 0.06
N GLN A 103 21.79 3.48 1.05
CA GLN A 103 20.38 3.53 1.42
C GLN A 103 19.48 4.02 0.28
N ILE A 104 19.93 5.01 -0.50
CA ILE A 104 19.15 5.56 -1.62
C ILE A 104 18.98 4.48 -2.71
N ALA A 105 20.08 3.89 -3.18
CA ALA A 105 20.05 2.88 -4.23
C ALA A 105 19.21 1.65 -3.83
N THR A 106 19.36 1.17 -2.59
CA THR A 106 18.59 0.03 -2.09
C THR A 106 17.11 0.35 -1.90
N SER A 107 16.77 1.57 -1.46
CA SER A 107 15.36 1.98 -1.31
C SER A 107 14.69 2.17 -2.66
N PHE A 108 15.42 2.70 -3.65
CA PHE A 108 14.94 2.84 -5.02
C PHE A 108 14.72 1.47 -5.69
N GLY A 109 15.70 0.57 -5.59
CA GLY A 109 15.56 -0.80 -6.08
C GLY A 109 14.40 -1.55 -5.40
N PHE A 110 14.23 -1.35 -4.09
CA PHE A 110 13.10 -1.90 -3.35
C PHE A 110 11.76 -1.32 -3.82
N ALA A 111 11.66 -0.01 -4.06
CA ALA A 111 10.44 0.62 -4.56
C ALA A 111 10.01 0.01 -5.90
N ILE A 112 10.95 -0.12 -6.85
CA ILE A 112 10.69 -0.77 -8.14
C ILE A 112 10.25 -2.21 -7.95
N ALA A 113 11.01 -3.01 -7.21
CA ALA A 113 10.69 -4.41 -6.97
C ALA A 113 9.33 -4.58 -6.27
N SER A 114 9.00 -3.72 -5.31
CA SER A 114 7.71 -3.74 -4.61
C SER A 114 6.55 -3.39 -5.53
N SER A 115 6.73 -2.45 -6.48
CA SER A 115 5.69 -2.11 -7.45
C SER A 115 5.44 -3.26 -8.42
N PHE A 116 6.49 -3.92 -8.91
CA PHE A 116 6.36 -5.12 -9.74
C PHE A 116 5.72 -6.27 -8.98
N ALA A 117 6.12 -6.50 -7.72
CA ALA A 117 5.54 -7.54 -6.89
C ALA A 117 4.05 -7.29 -6.60
N PHE A 118 3.68 -6.04 -6.27
CA PHE A 118 2.28 -5.65 -6.09
C PHE A 118 1.48 -5.96 -7.35
N PHE A 119 1.93 -5.45 -8.50
CA PHE A 119 1.29 -5.67 -9.79
C PHE A 119 1.17 -7.15 -10.14
N ALA A 120 2.23 -7.94 -9.91
CA ALA A 120 2.25 -9.38 -10.12
C ALA A 120 1.19 -10.10 -9.29
N ILE A 121 1.16 -9.84 -7.98
CA ILE A 121 0.29 -10.53 -7.02
C ILE A 121 -1.17 -10.13 -7.19
N THR A 122 -1.48 -8.85 -7.36
CA THR A 122 -2.87 -8.40 -7.44
C THR A 122 -3.55 -8.84 -8.73
N ASN A 123 -2.86 -8.79 -9.87
CA ASN A 123 -3.41 -9.25 -11.15
C ASN A 123 -3.52 -10.78 -11.24
N PHE A 124 -2.59 -11.51 -10.61
CA PHE A 124 -2.79 -12.94 -10.40
C PHE A 124 -4.06 -13.21 -9.59
N GLY A 125 -4.31 -12.39 -8.56
CA GLY A 125 -5.55 -12.44 -7.79
C GLY A 125 -6.79 -12.23 -8.65
N VAL A 126 -6.79 -11.24 -9.53
CA VAL A 126 -7.89 -10.96 -10.47
C VAL A 126 -8.18 -12.19 -11.36
N TRP A 127 -7.13 -12.81 -11.92
CA TRP A 127 -7.26 -14.04 -12.70
C TRP A 127 -7.80 -15.20 -11.85
N ALA A 128 -7.25 -15.40 -10.65
CA ALA A 128 -7.63 -16.48 -9.74
C ALA A 128 -9.07 -16.35 -9.21
N GLN A 129 -9.60 -15.12 -9.14
CA GLN A 129 -11.00 -14.83 -8.79
C GLN A 129 -11.97 -15.07 -9.96
N GLY A 130 -11.48 -15.48 -11.13
CA GLY A 130 -12.31 -15.80 -12.29
C GLY A 130 -12.83 -14.60 -13.07
N TRP A 131 -12.20 -13.42 -12.92
CA TRP A 131 -12.59 -12.22 -13.67
C TRP A 131 -12.21 -12.31 -15.16
N TYR A 132 -11.29 -13.22 -15.47
CA TYR A 132 -10.86 -13.59 -16.82
C TYR A 132 -10.93 -15.12 -16.99
N PRO A 133 -10.96 -15.65 -18.23
CA PRO A 133 -10.94 -17.08 -18.47
C PRO A 133 -9.76 -17.77 -17.77
N SER A 134 -10.00 -18.92 -17.13
CA SER A 134 -8.98 -19.73 -16.42
C SER A 134 -8.03 -20.46 -17.39
N THR A 135 -7.42 -19.71 -18.30
CA THR A 135 -6.47 -20.15 -19.32
C THR A 135 -5.22 -19.28 -19.25
N LEU A 136 -4.13 -19.73 -19.89
CA LEU A 136 -2.92 -18.92 -20.00
C LEU A 136 -3.17 -17.60 -20.75
N ALA A 137 -4.03 -17.61 -21.76
CA ALA A 137 -4.44 -16.40 -22.47
C ALA A 137 -5.17 -15.40 -21.56
N GLY A 138 -6.08 -15.90 -20.72
CA GLY A 138 -6.75 -15.06 -19.71
C GLY A 138 -5.77 -14.52 -18.66
N LEU A 139 -4.76 -15.30 -18.25
CA LEU A 139 -3.72 -14.82 -17.35
C LEU A 139 -2.92 -13.67 -17.98
N THR A 140 -2.56 -13.77 -19.26
CA THR A 140 -1.85 -12.68 -19.96
C THR A 140 -2.69 -11.43 -20.14
N GLN A 141 -4.02 -11.52 -20.13
CA GLN A 141 -4.90 -10.34 -20.20
C GLN A 141 -4.96 -9.56 -18.89
N CYS A 142 -4.59 -10.18 -17.77
CA CYS A 142 -4.53 -9.51 -16.47
C CYS A 142 -3.28 -8.64 -16.29
N TYR A 143 -2.29 -8.71 -17.18
CA TYR A 143 -1.00 -8.01 -17.07
C TYR A 143 -0.80 -7.03 -18.23
#